data_AF-A0A2D6PFL1-F1
#
_entry.id   AF-A0A2D6PFL1-F1
#
_cell.length_a   1.000
_cell.length_b   1.000
_cell.length_c   1.000
_cell.angle_alpha   90.00
_cell.angle_beta   90.00
_cell.angle_gamma   90.00
#
_symmetry.space_group_name_H-M   'P 1'
#
loop_
_entity.id
_entity.type
_entity.pdbx_description
1 polymer ?
#
loop_
_entity_poly.entity_id
_entity_poly.type
_entity_poly.pdbx_seq_one_letter_code
_entity_poly.pdbx_strand_id
1 'polypeptide(L)'
;MSYAEVANRDPAAARALDDEVIAAVGEDGLVDAAVTVAVFNGLVRSADGIGIPLDDEVLAATVDARATLGFDGYLGAANSTR
;
A
#
# COMPACT_ATOMS: atom_id res chain seq x y z
N MET A 1 -0.40 7.86 -14.31
CA MET A 1 -0.55 6.93 -13.17
C MET A 1 0.85 6.76 -12.59
N SER A 2 1.06 6.90 -11.28
CA SER A 2 2.42 6.85 -10.73
C SER A 2 2.94 5.40 -10.73
N TYR A 3 4.27 5.23 -10.82
CA TYR A 3 4.91 3.91 -10.81
C TYR A 3 4.41 3.03 -9.66
N ALA A 4 4.34 3.56 -8.43
CA ALA A 4 3.90 2.82 -7.25
C ALA A 4 2.47 2.27 -7.38
N GLU A 5 1.56 3.03 -7.99
CA GLU A 5 0.17 2.59 -8.16
C GLU A 5 0.07 1.44 -9.17
N VAL A 6 0.81 1.54 -10.29
CA VAL A 6 0.87 0.47 -11.30
C VAL A 6 1.55 -0.76 -10.72
N ALA A 7 2.72 -0.61 -10.09
CA ALA A 7 3.47 -1.70 -9.48
C ALA A 7 2.68 -2.44 -8.38
N ASN A 8 1.84 -1.73 -7.62
CA ASN A 8 0.99 -2.35 -6.61
C ASN A 8 -0.18 -3.16 -7.20
N ARG A 9 -0.72 -2.76 -8.37
CA ARG A 9 -1.87 -3.41 -9.03
C ARG A 9 -1.47 -4.48 -10.04
N ASP A 10 -0.50 -4.17 -10.89
CA ASP A 10 0.03 -5.01 -11.95
C ASP A 10 1.56 -4.81 -12.05
N PRO A 11 2.34 -5.62 -11.29
CA PRO A 11 3.80 -5.54 -11.30
C PRO A 11 4.42 -5.76 -12.68
N ALA A 12 3.76 -6.51 -13.57
CA ALA A 12 4.27 -6.75 -14.91
C ALA A 12 4.10 -5.51 -15.80
N ALA A 13 2.95 -4.83 -15.70
CA ALA A 13 2.70 -3.58 -16.42
C ALA A 13 3.59 -2.42 -15.96
N ALA A 14 4.05 -2.42 -14.69
CA ALA A 14 4.92 -1.38 -14.15
C ALA A 14 6.26 -1.26 -14.90
N ARG A 15 6.72 -2.34 -15.54
CA ARG A 15 7.95 -2.33 -16.35
C ARG A 15 7.92 -1.34 -17.51
N ALA A 16 6.73 -0.97 -17.98
CA ALA A 16 6.58 0.05 -19.01
C ALA A 16 7.01 1.46 -18.54
N LEU A 17 7.25 1.64 -17.23
CA LEU A 17 7.67 2.89 -16.61
C LEU A 17 9.14 2.86 -16.15
N ASP A 18 9.86 1.75 -16.35
CA ASP A 18 11.23 1.58 -15.82
C ASP A 18 12.15 2.71 -16.31
N ASP A 19 12.12 3.06 -17.61
CA ASP A 19 12.95 4.12 -18.17
C ASP A 19 12.66 5.51 -17.54
N GLU A 20 11.40 5.81 -17.26
CA GLU A 20 10.98 7.07 -16.62
C GLU A 20 11.48 7.14 -15.18
N VAL A 21 11.35 6.04 -14.45
CA VAL A 21 11.79 5.95 -13.05
C VAL A 21 13.32 5.97 -12.97
N ILE A 22 14.02 5.24 -13.84
CA ILE A 22 15.49 5.26 -13.91
C ILE A 22 15.98 6.68 -14.23
N ALA A 23 15.32 7.40 -15.13
CA ALA A 23 15.68 8.79 -15.42
C ALA A 23 15.50 9.73 -14.20
N ALA A 24 14.54 9.43 -13.31
CA ALA A 24 14.25 10.24 -12.14
C ALA A 24 15.12 9.89 -10.91
N VAL A 25 15.39 8.60 -10.68
CA VAL A 25 16.01 8.10 -9.43
C VAL A 25 17.18 7.12 -9.64
N GLY A 26 17.54 6.81 -10.88
CA GLY A 26 18.58 5.84 -11.23
C GLY A 26 18.11 4.38 -11.14
N GLU A 27 18.97 3.46 -11.60
CA GLU A 27 18.70 2.01 -11.58
C GLU A 27 18.52 1.48 -10.16
N ASP A 28 19.40 1.86 -9.23
CA ASP A 28 19.27 1.49 -7.82
C ASP A 28 17.97 2.06 -7.21
N GLY A 29 17.59 3.27 -7.60
CA GLY A 29 16.34 3.89 -7.15
C GLY A 29 15.09 3.17 -7.67
N LEU A 30 15.13 2.61 -8.88
CA LEU A 30 14.05 1.76 -9.39
C LEU A 30 13.91 0.48 -8.55
N VAL A 31 15.03 -0.15 -8.17
CA VAL A 31 15.03 -1.33 -7.30
C VAL A 31 14.44 -0.98 -5.94
N ASP A 32 14.89 0.11 -5.31
CA ASP A 32 14.37 0.57 -4.01
C ASP A 32 12.87 0.88 -4.07
N ALA A 33 12.41 1.51 -5.15
CA ALA A 33 10.99 1.78 -5.37
C ALA A 33 10.19 0.46 -5.49
N ALA A 34 10.67 -0.50 -6.28
CA ALA A 34 10.03 -1.80 -6.44
C ALA A 34 9.94 -2.58 -5.12
N VAL A 35 11.04 -2.60 -4.35
CA VAL A 35 11.10 -3.26 -3.04
C VAL A 35 10.14 -2.60 -2.06
N THR A 36 10.11 -1.27 -2.02
CA THR A 36 9.20 -0.52 -1.14
C THR A 36 7.74 -0.88 -1.41
N VAL A 37 7.33 -0.89 -2.70
CA VAL A 37 5.98 -1.30 -3.09
C VAL A 37 5.70 -2.74 -2.65
N ALA A 38 6.62 -3.68 -2.91
CA ALA A 38 6.46 -5.08 -2.56
C ALA A 38 6.31 -5.29 -1.04
N VAL A 39 7.10 -4.59 -0.22
CA VAL A 39 7.05 -4.67 1.24
C VAL A 39 5.68 -4.20 1.76
N PHE A 40 5.19 -3.04 1.34
CA PHE A 40 3.88 -2.54 1.80
C PHE A 40 2.72 -3.40 1.28
N ASN A 41 2.85 -3.94 0.07
CA ASN A 41 1.89 -4.89 -0.48
C ASN A 41 1.83 -6.18 0.37
N GLY A 42 2.97 -6.69 0.84
CA GLY A 42 3.07 -7.88 1.70
C GLY A 42 2.63 -7.67 3.14
N LEU A 43 3.01 -6.55 3.76
CA LEU A 43 2.71 -6.24 5.15
C LEU A 43 1.21 -6.07 5.38
N VAL A 44 0.51 -5.34 4.51
CA VAL A 44 -0.95 -5.11 4.62
C VAL A 44 -1.71 -6.45 4.64
N ARG A 45 -1.39 -7.37 3.72
CA ARG A 45 -2.05 -8.68 3.68
C ARG A 45 -1.76 -9.55 4.89
N SER A 46 -0.54 -9.47 5.40
CA SER A 46 -0.17 -10.18 6.63
C SER A 46 -0.99 -9.65 7.80
N ALA A 47 -1.02 -8.32 7.99
CA ALA A 47 -1.75 -7.66 9.06
C ALA A 47 -3.25 -7.94 9.01
N ASP A 48 -3.86 -7.85 7.82
CA ASP A 48 -5.28 -8.16 7.60
C ASP A 48 -5.59 -9.63 7.92
N GLY A 49 -4.68 -10.55 7.55
CA GLY A 49 -4.85 -11.98 7.74
C GLY A 49 -4.79 -12.43 9.21
N ILE A 50 -4.01 -11.75 10.05
CA ILE A 50 -3.89 -12.08 11.48
C ILE A 50 -4.72 -11.16 12.38
N GLY A 51 -5.35 -10.12 11.81
CA GLY A 51 -6.21 -9.18 12.53
C GLY A 51 -5.44 -8.26 13.48
N ILE A 52 -4.30 -7.70 13.05
CA ILE A 52 -3.61 -6.67 13.84
C ILE A 52 -4.52 -5.43 13.96
N PRO A 53 -4.85 -4.97 15.17
CA PRO A 53 -5.62 -3.75 15.36
C PRO A 53 -4.80 -2.51 15.03
N LEU A 54 -5.49 -1.44 14.65
CA LEU A 54 -4.88 -0.13 14.51
C LEU A 54 -4.60 0.45 15.90
N ASP A 55 -3.46 1.10 16.05
CA ASP A 55 -3.18 1.91 17.24
C ASP A 55 -4.14 3.10 17.30
N ASP A 56 -4.43 3.59 18.51
CA ASP A 56 -5.46 4.61 18.76
C ASP A 56 -5.21 5.88 17.93
N GLU A 57 -3.95 6.31 17.79
CA GLU A 57 -3.57 7.47 16.98
C GLU A 57 -3.88 7.27 15.50
N VAL A 58 -3.62 6.08 14.95
CA VAL A 58 -3.90 5.76 13.54
C VAL A 58 -5.40 5.63 13.32
N LEU A 59 -6.10 4.99 14.26
CA LEU A 59 -7.55 4.84 14.23
C LEU A 59 -8.24 6.21 14.15
N ALA A 60 -7.79 7.17 14.97
CA ALA A 60 -8.29 8.54 15.00
C ALA A 60 -7.92 9.34 13.75
N ALA A 61 -6.66 9.25 13.30
CA ALA A 61 -6.17 9.98 12.13
C ALA A 61 -6.82 9.53 10.81
N THR A 62 -7.39 8.32 10.76
CA THR A 62 -7.93 7.72 9.53
C THR A 62 -9.46 7.64 9.48
N VAL A 63 -10.19 8.17 10.48
CA VAL A 63 -11.67 8.09 10.53
C VAL A 63 -12.32 8.57 9.23
N ASP A 64 -11.98 9.78 8.78
CA ASP A 64 -12.59 10.37 7.57
C ASP A 64 -12.25 9.59 6.31
N ALA A 65 -11.01 9.10 6.19
CA ALA A 65 -10.56 8.29 5.06
C ALA A 65 -11.30 6.94 5.01
N ARG A 66 -11.45 6.26 6.15
CA ARG A 66 -12.18 5.00 6.25
C ARG A 66 -13.66 5.18 5.93
N ALA A 67 -14.29 6.24 6.42
CA ALA A 67 -15.67 6.56 6.12
C ALA A 67 -15.86 6.87 4.62
N THR A 68 -14.98 7.69 4.03
CA THR A 68 -15.05 8.09 2.61
C THR A 68 -14.85 6.90 1.67
N LEU A 69 -13.92 6.01 2.00
CA LEU A 69 -13.58 4.84 1.19
C LEU A 69 -14.46 3.62 1.51
N GLY A 70 -15.36 3.73 2.49
CA GLY A 70 -16.26 2.65 2.90
C GLY A 70 -15.56 1.46 3.56
N PHE A 71 -14.39 1.69 4.17
CA PHE A 71 -13.58 0.61 4.73
C PHE A 71 -14.26 -0.12 5.88
N ASP A 72 -15.10 0.58 6.65
CA ASP A 72 -15.85 -0.01 7.76
C ASP A 72 -16.92 -1.03 7.30
N GLY A 73 -17.18 -1.14 5.98
CA GLY A 73 -18.07 -2.14 5.38
C GLY A 73 -17.41 -3.49 5.07
N TYR A 74 -16.08 -3.61 5.14
CA TYR A 74 -15.37 -4.87 4.91
C TYR A 74 -15.26 -5.69 6.19
N LEU A 75 -15.21 -7.02 6.06
CA LEU A 75 -15.08 -7.93 7.21
C LEU A 75 -13.85 -7.65 8.08
N GLY A 76 -12.76 -7.16 7.49
CA GLY A 76 -11.54 -6.81 8.22
C GLY A 76 -11.68 -5.62 9.17
N ALA A 77 -12.70 -4.76 9.00
CA ALA A 77 -12.94 -3.61 9.88
C ALA A 77 -13.20 -4.03 11.33
N ALA A 78 -13.75 -5.23 11.55
CA ALA A 78 -13.95 -5.79 12.88
C ALA A 78 -12.63 -5.98 13.65
N ASN A 79 -11.49 -6.05 12.96
CA ASN A 79 -10.18 -6.19 13.58
C ASN A 79 -9.53 -4.84 13.91
N SER A 80 -10.10 -3.72 13.46
CA SER A 80 -9.47 -2.40 13.60
C SER A 80 -9.61 -1.78 15.00
N THR A 81 -10.50 -2.31 15.84
CA THR A 81 -10.75 -1.83 17.20
C THR A 81 -10.48 -2.94 18.21
N ARG A 82 -9.96 -2.58 19.39
CA ARG A 82 -9.66 -3.53 20.47
C ARG A 82 -10.90 -4.01 21.22
#